data_AF-A0AAN8SPJ1-F1
#
_entry.id   AF-A0AAN8SPJ1-F1
#
_cell.length_a   1.000
_cell.length_b   1.000
_cell.length_c   1.000
_cell.angle_alpha   90.00
_cell.angle_beta   90.00
_cell.angle_gamma   90.00
#
_symmetry.space_group_name_H-M   'P 1'
#
loop_
_entity.id
_entity.type
_entity.pdbx_description
1 polymer ?
#
loop_
_entity_poly.entity_id
_entity_poly.type
_entity_poly.pdbx_seq_one_letter_code
_entity_poly.pdbx_strand_id
1 'polypeptide(L)'
;MGAGGNMSTPTTKNEQKKSHLQRVPSSKPPFTLGDVKKAIPPHCFQRSLIRSFSYLIQDLILVSIFYYIANTYFHLLPSPLTYLAWPAYWIAQGCVCTGIWVIGHECGHHGFSDYQWVDDTVGLILHSALLTPYFAWKHSHRRHHANTGSLENDEVYIPRFKSKLRWYYKYLNNPLGRVFVLAFTLTFAWPLYLMFNISGKKYERFACHYDPNSPIYSNREKLQIYISDAGVIAATYVLYRLAMTQGLTWVLCIYGVPLLIVNGFIVLITLMHHTHASLPHYDSSEWDYLRGALATVDRDYGILNKDLMLVSVSYYIASTYFHILPSMLAWPIYWIVVGCVCTGIWFIAHDCSHNAFSKYKWINDTIGFILHSALLTPYFSWKYSHRRHHSNTNSLEYDENHVPKVKTKLRWYTKLYVNNPLGRLFILAFTLTIGLPLYYAINVTGRPYDRFTSHYYPYSPIYNDRERLLIYISDVGVIATIYVLYRVALTKGLTWVICIYGVPLLIVNGFVVLITLLHHTHPSLPHYDSSEWDWLRGALATVDRDYGVLNKVFHNITDTHVLHHLFSNIPHYHAMEATKAMRPLLGEYYQFDGTPFYKAIWRDFECIYVEKDESSLDKGIFWYKNNF
;
A
#
# COMPACT_ATOMS: atom_id res chain seq x y z
N MET A 1 -0.87 8.68 51.82
CA MET A 1 0.34 8.03 51.26
C MET A 1 0.03 6.56 51.03
N GLY A 2 0.65 5.92 50.02
CA GLY A 2 0.40 4.53 49.65
C GLY A 2 0.54 4.34 48.15
N ALA A 3 1.68 3.84 47.69
CA ALA A 3 1.96 3.60 46.28
C ALA A 3 1.83 2.10 45.96
N GLY A 4 0.97 1.75 44.99
CA GLY A 4 0.93 0.40 44.42
C GLY A 4 2.04 0.24 43.39
N GLY A 5 2.90 -0.76 43.56
CA GLY A 5 4.07 -0.97 42.70
C GLY A 5 3.75 -1.66 41.37
N ASN A 6 4.41 -1.24 40.30
CA ASN A 6 4.46 -2.00 39.05
C ASN A 6 5.23 -3.31 39.25
N MET A 7 4.64 -4.46 38.94
CA MET A 7 5.41 -5.70 38.75
C MET A 7 6.07 -5.70 37.37
N SER A 8 7.28 -5.18 37.28
CA SER A 8 8.17 -5.43 36.15
C SER A 8 8.76 -6.85 36.26
N THR A 9 8.40 -7.75 35.35
CA THR A 9 9.09 -9.04 35.21
C THR A 9 10.58 -8.81 34.94
N PRO A 10 11.50 -9.46 35.68
CA PRO A 10 12.93 -9.16 35.59
C PRO A 10 13.55 -9.75 34.32
N THR A 11 13.95 -8.89 33.39
CA THR A 11 14.84 -9.28 32.28
C THR A 11 16.18 -9.73 32.85
N THR A 12 16.62 -10.93 32.46
CA THR A 12 17.88 -11.48 32.97
C THR A 12 19.07 -10.73 32.35
N LYS A 13 20.00 -10.26 33.20
CA LYS A 13 21.13 -9.38 32.79
C LYS A 13 22.11 -9.98 31.77
N ASN A 14 21.93 -11.24 31.36
CA ASN A 14 22.70 -11.87 30.29
C ASN A 14 22.22 -11.47 28.88
N GLU A 15 20.96 -11.05 28.70
CA GLU A 15 20.44 -10.67 27.37
C GLU A 15 21.09 -9.38 26.85
N GLN A 16 21.37 -8.42 27.74
CA GLN A 16 22.02 -7.14 27.40
C GLN A 16 23.51 -7.26 27.02
N LYS A 17 24.04 -8.48 26.83
CA LYS A 17 25.46 -8.72 26.51
C LYS A 17 25.75 -9.59 25.29
N LYS A 18 24.76 -9.87 24.44
CA LYS A 18 24.97 -10.34 23.05
C LYS A 18 24.85 -9.15 22.10
N SER A 19 25.99 -8.55 21.70
CA SER A 19 26.01 -7.42 20.74
C SER A 19 25.79 -7.84 19.28
N HIS A 20 25.61 -9.13 19.02
CA HIS A 20 25.28 -9.71 17.72
C HIS A 20 24.23 -10.80 17.91
N LEU A 21 23.24 -10.85 17.01
CA LEU A 21 22.33 -12.00 16.87
C LEU A 21 23.16 -13.27 16.62
N GLN A 22 22.87 -14.36 17.31
CA GLN A 22 23.48 -15.65 16.97
C GLN A 22 22.87 -16.21 15.69
N ARG A 23 23.64 -17.01 14.94
CA ARG A 23 23.15 -17.72 13.75
C ARG A 23 21.94 -18.59 14.10
N VAL A 24 20.94 -18.60 13.21
CA VAL A 24 19.85 -19.60 13.23
C VAL A 24 20.47 -21.01 13.24
N PRO A 25 19.92 -21.99 13.98
CA PRO A 25 20.36 -23.37 13.87
C PRO A 25 20.26 -23.86 12.41
N SER A 26 21.35 -24.37 11.85
CA SER A 26 21.39 -24.79 10.45
C SER A 26 20.57 -26.06 10.16
N SER A 27 20.40 -26.91 11.19
CA SER A 27 19.72 -28.19 11.16
C SER A 27 18.24 -28.09 10.77
N LYS A 28 17.63 -29.24 10.43
CA LYS A 28 16.19 -29.29 10.20
C LYS A 28 15.42 -29.04 11.51
N PRO A 29 14.36 -28.22 11.52
CA PRO A 29 13.58 -27.95 12.72
C PRO A 29 12.95 -29.23 13.33
N PRO A 30 12.85 -29.34 14.66
CA PRO A 30 12.25 -30.49 15.35
C PRO A 30 10.70 -30.49 15.34
N PHE A 31 10.08 -29.63 14.54
CA PHE A 31 8.63 -29.42 14.45
C PHE A 31 8.19 -29.29 12.98
N THR A 32 6.95 -29.64 12.66
CA THR A 32 6.39 -29.45 11.30
C THR A 32 5.59 -28.15 11.22
N LEU A 33 5.36 -27.65 9.99
CA LEU A 33 4.40 -26.54 9.76
C LEU A 33 3.01 -26.85 10.33
N GLY A 34 2.61 -28.12 10.35
CA GLY A 34 1.35 -28.58 10.95
C GLY A 34 1.31 -28.36 12.46
N ASP A 35 2.45 -28.39 13.16
CA ASP A 35 2.54 -28.16 14.60
C ASP A 35 2.57 -26.67 14.92
N VAL A 36 3.27 -25.86 14.11
CA VAL A 36 3.17 -24.39 14.19
C VAL A 36 1.74 -23.92 13.95
N LYS A 37 1.01 -24.55 13.01
CA LYS A 37 -0.41 -24.25 12.77
C LYS A 37 -1.31 -24.62 13.94
N LYS A 38 -1.01 -25.70 14.69
CA LYS A 38 -1.76 -26.08 15.91
C LYS A 38 -1.52 -25.12 17.07
N ALA A 39 -0.35 -24.48 17.13
CA ALA A 39 -0.04 -23.50 18.17
C ALA A 39 -0.81 -22.17 17.98
N ILE A 40 -1.12 -21.80 16.73
CA ILE A 40 -1.86 -20.58 16.42
C ILE A 40 -3.36 -20.76 16.68
N PRO A 41 -4.04 -19.83 17.40
CA PRO A 41 -5.48 -19.94 17.65
C PRO A 41 -6.33 -20.03 16.36
N PRO A 42 -7.32 -20.94 16.27
CA PRO A 42 -8.10 -21.14 15.04
C PRO A 42 -8.85 -19.90 14.54
N HIS A 43 -9.22 -18.97 15.43
CA HIS A 43 -9.90 -17.72 15.05
C HIS A 43 -8.99 -16.72 14.32
N CYS A 44 -7.66 -16.85 14.44
CA CYS A 44 -6.72 -16.03 13.67
C CYS A 44 -6.84 -16.26 12.15
N PHE A 45 -7.51 -17.35 11.74
CA PHE A 45 -7.82 -17.69 10.35
C PHE A 45 -9.28 -17.37 9.95
N GLN A 46 -10.04 -16.59 10.74
CA GLN A 46 -11.47 -16.32 10.54
C GLN A 46 -11.80 -14.80 10.48
N ARG A 47 -13.02 -14.45 10.04
CA ARG A 47 -13.57 -13.07 10.09
C ARG A 47 -14.82 -13.02 10.97
N SER A 48 -15.22 -11.82 11.40
CA SER A 48 -16.33 -11.64 12.35
C SER A 48 -17.27 -10.51 11.93
N LEU A 49 -18.50 -10.91 11.54
CA LEU A 49 -19.55 -9.99 11.10
C LEU A 49 -19.93 -8.94 12.16
N ILE A 50 -19.99 -9.35 13.43
CA ILE A 50 -20.25 -8.45 14.56
C ILE A 50 -19.15 -7.38 14.67
N ARG A 51 -17.89 -7.76 14.40
CA ARG A 51 -16.75 -6.82 14.42
C ARG A 51 -16.84 -5.83 13.27
N SER A 52 -17.14 -6.28 12.06
CA SER A 52 -17.34 -5.40 10.88
C SER A 52 -18.44 -4.38 11.12
N PHE A 53 -19.61 -4.80 11.64
CA PHE A 53 -20.67 -3.87 12.03
C PHE A 53 -20.27 -2.95 13.19
N SER A 54 -19.42 -3.38 14.13
CA SER A 54 -18.96 -2.52 15.23
C SER A 54 -18.16 -1.30 14.76
N TYR A 55 -17.33 -1.45 13.72
CA TYR A 55 -16.63 -0.32 13.10
C TYR A 55 -17.61 0.65 12.43
N LEU A 56 -18.59 0.13 11.68
CA LEU A 56 -19.61 0.96 11.04
C LEU A 56 -20.47 1.72 12.07
N ILE A 57 -20.87 1.06 13.16
CA ILE A 57 -21.63 1.69 14.26
C ILE A 57 -20.79 2.77 14.94
N GLN A 58 -19.48 2.54 15.16
CA GLN A 58 -18.57 3.54 15.72
C GLN A 58 -18.50 4.80 14.84
N ASP A 59 -18.32 4.64 13.54
CA ASP A 59 -18.24 5.78 12.62
C ASP A 59 -19.58 6.53 12.53
N LEU A 60 -20.72 5.82 12.50
CA LEU A 60 -22.05 6.45 12.53
C LEU A 60 -22.31 7.23 13.83
N ILE A 61 -21.81 6.75 14.98
CA ILE A 61 -21.85 7.49 16.25
C ILE A 61 -21.00 8.75 16.17
N LEU A 62 -19.78 8.68 15.63
CA LEU A 62 -18.90 9.84 15.44
C LEU A 62 -19.52 10.89 14.50
N VAL A 63 -20.09 10.45 13.37
CA VAL A 63 -20.88 11.30 12.46
C VAL A 63 -22.00 12.02 13.20
N SER A 64 -22.77 11.29 14.02
CA SER A 64 -23.91 11.83 14.77
C SER A 64 -23.48 12.84 15.82
N ILE A 65 -22.37 12.58 16.54
CA ILE A 65 -21.80 13.48 17.55
C ILE A 65 -21.31 14.78 16.90
N PHE A 66 -20.52 14.69 15.82
CA PHE A 66 -20.01 15.88 15.15
C PHE A 66 -21.14 16.73 14.56
N TYR A 67 -22.14 16.10 13.91
CA TYR A 67 -23.33 16.78 13.42
C TYR A 67 -24.09 17.50 14.55
N TYR A 68 -24.38 16.80 15.66
CA TYR A 68 -25.08 17.39 16.80
C TYR A 68 -24.33 18.59 17.37
N ILE A 69 -23.00 18.51 17.49
CA ILE A 69 -22.17 19.62 17.98
C ILE A 69 -22.24 20.84 17.04
N ALA A 70 -22.04 20.61 15.74
CA ALA A 70 -22.05 21.69 14.75
C ALA A 70 -23.41 22.39 14.67
N ASN A 71 -24.50 21.62 14.60
CA ASN A 71 -25.86 22.15 14.49
C ASN A 71 -26.30 22.88 15.78
N THR A 72 -25.98 22.34 16.96
CA THR A 72 -26.49 22.84 18.25
C THR A 72 -25.66 23.98 18.83
N TYR A 73 -24.35 24.01 18.64
CA TYR A 73 -23.47 24.95 19.37
C TYR A 73 -22.74 25.98 18.50
N PHE A 74 -22.53 25.77 17.19
CA PHE A 74 -21.70 26.71 16.42
C PHE A 74 -22.33 28.09 16.27
N HIS A 75 -23.66 28.19 16.25
CA HIS A 75 -24.36 29.47 16.24
C HIS A 75 -24.29 30.24 17.58
N LEU A 76 -23.84 29.59 18.66
CA LEU A 76 -23.63 30.19 19.99
C LEU A 76 -22.17 30.63 20.21
N LEU A 77 -21.24 30.27 19.32
CA LEU A 77 -19.84 30.67 19.43
C LEU A 77 -19.68 32.16 19.06
N PRO A 78 -18.85 32.92 19.80
CA PRO A 78 -18.51 34.29 19.43
C PRO A 78 -17.52 34.31 18.26
N SER A 79 -17.61 35.36 17.43
CA SER A 79 -16.58 35.67 16.43
C SER A 79 -15.23 35.93 17.13
N PRO A 80 -14.10 35.40 16.64
CA PRO A 80 -13.93 34.65 15.39
C PRO A 80 -14.01 33.12 15.52
N LEU A 81 -14.27 32.57 16.72
CA LEU A 81 -14.17 31.12 16.99
C LEU A 81 -15.09 30.28 16.09
N THR A 82 -16.28 30.81 15.76
CA THR A 82 -17.23 30.19 14.80
C THR A 82 -16.58 29.89 13.44
N TYR A 83 -15.72 30.78 12.94
CA TYR A 83 -15.04 30.63 11.66
C TYR A 83 -13.90 29.60 11.68
N LEU A 84 -13.41 29.22 12.87
CA LEU A 84 -12.43 28.15 13.07
C LEU A 84 -13.13 26.79 13.32
N ALA A 85 -14.28 26.81 14.01
CA ALA A 85 -15.07 25.63 14.31
C ALA A 85 -15.61 24.94 13.04
N TRP A 86 -16.05 25.71 12.04
CA TRP A 86 -16.55 25.17 10.77
C TRP A 86 -15.49 24.35 10.00
N PRO A 87 -14.28 24.87 9.69
CA PRO A 87 -13.20 24.07 9.12
C PRO A 87 -12.82 22.85 9.96
N ALA A 88 -12.70 22.99 11.29
CA ALA A 88 -12.37 21.87 12.18
C ALA A 88 -13.41 20.73 12.07
N TYR A 89 -14.69 21.09 12.07
CA TYR A 89 -15.80 20.17 11.82
C TYR A 89 -15.72 19.54 10.43
N TRP A 90 -15.54 20.32 9.37
CA TRP A 90 -15.47 19.79 8.00
C TRP A 90 -14.36 18.75 7.83
N ILE A 91 -13.18 19.01 8.41
CA ILE A 91 -12.07 18.06 8.43
C ILE A 91 -12.47 16.79 9.18
N ALA A 92 -12.90 16.89 10.45
CA ALA A 92 -13.20 15.73 11.27
C ALA A 92 -14.37 14.89 10.72
N GLN A 93 -15.47 15.55 10.34
CA GLN A 93 -16.66 14.95 9.72
C GLN A 93 -16.33 14.29 8.38
N GLY A 94 -15.61 15.00 7.50
CA GLY A 94 -15.25 14.49 6.17
C GLY A 94 -14.31 13.29 6.24
N CYS A 95 -13.35 13.29 7.17
CA CYS A 95 -12.47 12.14 7.34
C CYS A 95 -13.22 10.92 7.94
N VAL A 96 -14.13 11.08 8.91
CA VAL A 96 -14.96 9.95 9.41
C VAL A 96 -15.87 9.41 8.30
N CYS A 97 -16.49 10.28 7.50
CA CYS A 97 -17.25 9.84 6.34
C CYS A 97 -16.38 9.15 5.27
N THR A 98 -15.06 9.40 5.23
CA THR A 98 -14.11 8.63 4.41
C THR A 98 -13.94 7.21 4.96
N GLY A 99 -13.92 7.02 6.28
CA GLY A 99 -13.97 5.70 6.91
C GLY A 99 -15.22 4.90 6.50
N ILE A 100 -16.39 5.54 6.55
CA ILE A 100 -17.66 4.96 6.07
C ILE A 100 -17.60 4.64 4.56
N TRP A 101 -16.98 5.50 3.75
CA TRP A 101 -16.77 5.23 2.33
C TRP A 101 -15.85 4.03 2.10
N VAL A 102 -14.79 3.88 2.91
CA VAL A 102 -13.91 2.71 2.90
C VAL A 102 -14.65 1.44 3.33
N ILE A 103 -15.56 1.51 4.32
CA ILE A 103 -16.43 0.36 4.66
C ILE A 103 -17.34 -0.02 3.48
N GLY A 104 -17.89 0.96 2.75
CA GLY A 104 -18.63 0.71 1.51
C GLY A 104 -17.77 0.15 0.36
N HIS A 105 -16.49 0.56 0.29
CA HIS A 105 -15.47 -0.02 -0.59
C HIS A 105 -15.23 -1.48 -0.22
N GLU A 106 -15.02 -1.81 1.06
CA GLU A 106 -14.87 -3.19 1.55
C GLU A 106 -16.11 -4.06 1.35
N CYS A 107 -17.30 -3.47 1.34
CA CYS A 107 -18.52 -4.12 0.90
C CYS A 107 -18.51 -4.41 -0.61
N GLY A 108 -18.10 -3.43 -1.42
CA GLY A 108 -17.78 -3.62 -2.85
C GLY A 108 -16.79 -4.76 -3.09
N HIS A 109 -15.90 -4.96 -2.12
CA HIS A 109 -14.89 -5.99 -2.07
C HIS A 109 -15.26 -7.20 -1.22
N HIS A 110 -16.53 -7.40 -0.86
CA HIS A 110 -17.00 -8.54 -0.06
C HIS A 110 -16.02 -9.00 1.06
N GLY A 111 -15.39 -8.03 1.72
CA GLY A 111 -14.46 -8.22 2.84
C GLY A 111 -15.13 -7.90 4.18
N PHE A 112 -16.28 -7.24 4.14
CA PHE A 112 -17.06 -6.84 5.30
C PHE A 112 -17.75 -8.04 5.98
N SER A 113 -18.28 -9.01 5.23
CA SER A 113 -18.86 -10.22 5.80
C SER A 113 -18.58 -11.50 5.01
N ASP A 114 -19.09 -12.62 5.53
CA ASP A 114 -19.12 -13.89 4.82
C ASP A 114 -20.26 -14.04 3.80
N TYR A 115 -21.21 -13.09 3.75
CA TYR A 115 -22.43 -13.14 2.93
C TYR A 115 -22.53 -11.99 1.89
N GLN A 116 -22.44 -12.30 0.59
CA GLN A 116 -22.37 -11.27 -0.47
C GLN A 116 -23.58 -10.32 -0.48
N TRP A 117 -24.77 -10.82 -0.10
CA TRP A 117 -25.99 -10.02 -0.04
C TRP A 117 -25.99 -8.99 1.10
N VAL A 118 -25.33 -9.28 2.23
CA VAL A 118 -25.15 -8.31 3.32
C VAL A 118 -24.26 -7.18 2.83
N ASP A 119 -23.12 -7.54 2.25
CA ASP A 119 -22.13 -6.58 1.76
C ASP A 119 -22.72 -5.74 0.62
N ASP A 120 -23.45 -6.34 -0.34
CA ASP A 120 -24.12 -5.58 -1.40
C ASP A 120 -25.26 -4.67 -0.88
N THR A 121 -25.89 -5.02 0.25
CA THR A 121 -26.91 -4.15 0.90
C THR A 121 -26.24 -3.00 1.65
N VAL A 122 -25.23 -3.28 2.47
CA VAL A 122 -24.50 -2.27 3.26
C VAL A 122 -23.77 -1.31 2.33
N GLY A 123 -23.01 -1.83 1.36
CA GLY A 123 -22.31 -1.03 0.36
C GLY A 123 -23.25 -0.11 -0.42
N LEU A 124 -24.40 -0.62 -0.88
CA LEU A 124 -25.41 0.20 -1.56
C LEU A 124 -25.89 1.37 -0.71
N ILE A 125 -26.19 1.13 0.57
CA ILE A 125 -26.66 2.17 1.50
C ILE A 125 -25.56 3.21 1.75
N LEU A 126 -24.34 2.78 2.11
CA LEU A 126 -23.26 3.68 2.52
C LEU A 126 -22.72 4.52 1.37
N HIS A 127 -22.53 3.93 0.18
CA HIS A 127 -22.06 4.67 -0.99
C HIS A 127 -23.15 5.60 -1.54
N SER A 128 -24.42 5.19 -1.56
CA SER A 128 -25.51 6.10 -1.95
C SER A 128 -25.62 7.30 -1.03
N ALA A 129 -25.47 7.09 0.29
CA ALA A 129 -25.45 8.15 1.30
C ALA A 129 -24.22 9.08 1.20
N LEU A 130 -23.24 8.76 0.36
CA LEU A 130 -22.07 9.57 0.01
C LEU A 130 -21.99 9.86 -1.50
N LEU A 131 -23.16 9.87 -2.18
CA LEU A 131 -23.35 10.15 -3.62
C LEU A 131 -22.40 9.39 -4.55
N THR A 132 -22.05 8.15 -4.18
CA THR A 132 -21.27 7.20 -4.97
C THR A 132 -22.22 6.11 -5.48
N PRO A 133 -22.31 5.85 -6.80
CA PRO A 133 -23.24 4.85 -7.33
C PRO A 133 -22.71 3.42 -7.09
N TYR A 134 -23.02 2.83 -5.93
CA TYR A 134 -22.35 1.63 -5.37
C TYR A 134 -21.94 0.53 -6.37
N PHE A 135 -22.87 -0.14 -7.04
CA PHE A 135 -22.55 -1.18 -8.03
C PHE A 135 -21.85 -0.63 -9.27
N ALA A 136 -22.31 0.48 -9.85
CA ALA A 136 -21.65 1.11 -11.00
C ALA A 136 -20.18 1.41 -10.74
N TRP A 137 -19.89 1.95 -9.55
CA TRP A 137 -18.53 2.08 -9.05
C TRP A 137 -17.92 0.71 -8.72
N LYS A 138 -18.56 -0.21 -8.00
CA LYS A 138 -18.03 -1.58 -7.74
C LYS A 138 -17.62 -2.30 -9.03
N HIS A 139 -18.30 -2.06 -10.16
CA HIS A 139 -18.02 -2.66 -11.46
C HIS A 139 -16.94 -1.92 -12.26
N SER A 140 -16.90 -0.58 -12.23
CA SER A 140 -15.83 0.20 -12.88
C SER A 140 -14.55 0.21 -12.04
N HIS A 141 -14.67 0.20 -10.71
CA HIS A 141 -13.64 -0.04 -9.73
C HIS A 141 -13.18 -1.48 -9.77
N ARG A 142 -14.03 -2.53 -9.91
CA ARG A 142 -13.55 -3.91 -10.18
C ARG A 142 -12.77 -4.00 -11.49
N ARG A 143 -13.16 -3.22 -12.51
CA ARG A 143 -12.41 -3.11 -13.77
C ARG A 143 -11.13 -2.33 -13.60
N HIS A 144 -11.12 -1.22 -12.86
CA HIS A 144 -9.90 -0.54 -12.44
C HIS A 144 -9.03 -1.57 -11.70
N HIS A 145 -9.52 -2.25 -10.68
CA HIS A 145 -8.96 -3.46 -10.04
C HIS A 145 -8.73 -4.73 -10.92
N ALA A 146 -8.77 -4.63 -12.25
CA ALA A 146 -8.31 -5.65 -13.20
C ALA A 146 -7.73 -5.07 -14.53
N ASN A 147 -7.76 -3.74 -14.71
CA ASN A 147 -7.41 -2.97 -15.91
C ASN A 147 -6.76 -1.58 -15.63
N THR A 148 -6.81 -1.03 -14.39
CA THR A 148 -5.87 -0.05 -13.77
C THR A 148 -4.59 -0.10 -14.54
N GLY A 149 -4.12 1.04 -14.98
CA GLY A 149 -2.80 1.07 -15.53
C GLY A 149 -2.71 1.00 -17.03
N SER A 150 -3.66 1.42 -17.87
CA SER A 150 -3.58 1.24 -19.33
C SER A 150 -3.47 2.47 -20.23
N LEU A 151 -2.82 2.36 -21.41
CA LEU A 151 -3.12 3.19 -22.59
C LEU A 151 -4.48 2.86 -23.21
N GLU A 152 -4.90 1.60 -23.13
CA GLU A 152 -6.01 0.98 -23.84
C GLU A 152 -7.25 0.69 -22.97
N ASN A 153 -7.08 0.25 -21.71
CA ASN A 153 -8.01 -0.54 -20.87
C ASN A 153 -8.41 0.02 -19.48
N ASP A 154 -7.73 1.01 -18.88
CA ASP A 154 -8.00 1.41 -17.49
C ASP A 154 -9.17 2.38 -17.34
N GLU A 155 -10.10 2.02 -16.48
CA GLU A 155 -11.22 2.87 -16.12
C GLU A 155 -10.86 4.19 -15.45
N VAL A 156 -9.88 4.31 -14.54
CA VAL A 156 -9.76 5.56 -13.74
C VAL A 156 -8.73 6.56 -14.26
N TYR A 157 -7.50 6.16 -14.64
CA TYR A 157 -6.38 7.12 -14.67
C TYR A 157 -5.34 7.08 -15.85
N ILE A 158 -5.67 6.49 -17.04
CA ILE A 158 -4.94 6.36 -18.36
C ILE A 158 -3.78 7.36 -18.69
N PRO A 159 -2.81 7.11 -19.63
CA PRO A 159 -1.72 7.98 -20.03
C PRO A 159 -1.72 8.58 -21.44
N ARG A 160 -0.87 9.61 -21.63
CA ARG A 160 -0.52 10.15 -22.94
C ARG A 160 0.98 10.36 -23.01
N PHE A 161 1.55 9.92 -24.11
CA PHE A 161 2.92 10.23 -24.50
C PHE A 161 3.19 11.74 -24.56
N LYS A 162 4.47 12.13 -24.46
CA LYS A 162 4.93 13.53 -24.63
C LYS A 162 4.46 14.15 -25.97
N SER A 163 4.21 13.37 -27.01
CA SER A 163 3.64 13.81 -28.29
C SER A 163 2.16 14.20 -28.20
N LYS A 164 1.39 13.61 -27.29
CA LYS A 164 -0.06 13.84 -27.10
C LYS A 164 -0.35 14.97 -26.09
N LEU A 165 0.62 15.87 -25.90
CA LEU A 165 0.56 17.05 -25.01
C LEU A 165 -0.37 18.13 -25.57
N ARG A 166 -1.17 18.75 -24.69
CA ARG A 166 -1.78 20.06 -24.99
C ARG A 166 -0.81 21.18 -24.64
N TRP A 167 -0.76 22.23 -25.46
CA TRP A 167 0.23 23.31 -25.38
C TRP A 167 0.23 24.06 -24.03
N TYR A 168 -0.93 24.31 -23.43
CA TYR A 168 -1.07 25.10 -22.20
C TYR A 168 -0.36 24.47 -21.00
N TYR A 169 -0.10 23.17 -21.09
CA TYR A 169 0.67 22.42 -20.13
C TYR A 169 2.13 22.84 -20.00
N LYS A 170 2.71 23.48 -21.03
CA LYS A 170 4.04 24.12 -20.93
C LYS A 170 4.02 25.28 -19.92
N TYR A 171 2.91 26.00 -19.85
CA TYR A 171 2.74 27.24 -19.06
C TYR A 171 2.31 26.94 -17.63
N LEU A 172 1.39 25.98 -17.44
CA LEU A 172 0.98 25.52 -16.12
C LEU A 172 2.11 24.80 -15.36
N ASN A 173 3.22 24.42 -16.01
CA ASN A 173 4.37 23.74 -15.40
C ASN A 173 5.22 24.61 -14.44
N ASN A 174 4.58 25.46 -13.62
CA ASN A 174 5.19 26.43 -12.70
C ASN A 174 4.52 26.37 -11.30
N PRO A 175 5.16 26.83 -10.19
CA PRO A 175 4.64 26.76 -8.82
C PRO A 175 3.18 27.17 -8.56
N LEU A 176 2.55 28.07 -9.35
CA LEU A 176 1.16 28.50 -9.14
C LEU A 176 0.12 27.75 -9.97
N GLY A 177 0.45 27.36 -11.22
CA GLY A 177 -0.30 26.27 -11.88
C GLY A 177 -0.27 25.01 -11.01
N ARG A 178 0.90 24.80 -10.38
CA ARG A 178 1.22 23.82 -9.35
C ARG A 178 0.59 24.08 -7.97
N VAL A 179 -0.30 25.07 -7.81
CA VAL A 179 -1.25 25.15 -6.69
C VAL A 179 -2.68 24.94 -7.22
N PHE A 180 -3.03 25.57 -8.34
CA PHE A 180 -4.36 25.55 -8.95
C PHE A 180 -4.95 24.14 -9.16
N VAL A 181 -4.24 23.22 -9.82
CA VAL A 181 -4.96 22.03 -10.34
C VAL A 181 -5.24 20.91 -9.34
N LEU A 182 -4.55 20.78 -8.21
CA LEU A 182 -5.01 19.88 -7.13
C LEU A 182 -6.32 20.42 -6.59
N ALA A 183 -6.43 21.74 -6.42
CA ALA A 183 -7.68 22.32 -5.94
C ALA A 183 -8.79 21.96 -6.94
N PHE A 184 -8.51 21.99 -8.25
CA PHE A 184 -9.45 21.45 -9.24
C PHE A 184 -9.64 19.91 -9.17
N THR A 185 -8.59 19.11 -8.96
CA THR A 185 -8.61 17.65 -9.02
C THR A 185 -9.22 17.05 -7.76
N LEU A 186 -8.73 17.40 -6.57
CA LEU A 186 -9.27 16.95 -5.28
C LEU A 186 -10.73 17.40 -5.10
N THR A 187 -11.12 18.60 -5.57
CA THR A 187 -12.50 19.08 -5.44
C THR A 187 -13.44 18.55 -6.54
N PHE A 188 -12.99 18.44 -7.79
CA PHE A 188 -13.89 18.13 -8.93
C PHE A 188 -13.56 16.87 -9.73
N ALA A 189 -12.39 16.24 -9.60
CA ALA A 189 -12.07 15.09 -10.45
C ALA A 189 -12.97 13.89 -10.17
N TRP A 190 -13.40 13.65 -8.93
CA TRP A 190 -14.31 12.55 -8.61
C TRP A 190 -15.72 12.73 -9.23
N PRO A 191 -16.43 13.85 -9.04
CA PRO A 191 -17.68 14.11 -9.77
C PRO A 191 -17.50 14.06 -11.30
N LEU A 192 -16.44 14.68 -11.85
CA LEU A 192 -16.19 14.70 -13.29
C LEU A 192 -15.75 13.33 -13.85
N TYR A 193 -15.17 12.47 -13.02
CA TYR A 193 -14.85 11.09 -13.35
C TYR A 193 -16.13 10.27 -13.49
N LEU A 194 -16.99 10.28 -12.46
CA LEU A 194 -18.27 9.58 -12.48
C LEU A 194 -19.16 10.04 -13.65
N MET A 195 -19.22 11.35 -13.93
CA MET A 195 -20.08 11.90 -14.99
C MET A 195 -19.50 11.82 -16.41
N PHE A 196 -18.18 11.95 -16.62
CA PHE A 196 -17.60 12.16 -17.96
C PHE A 196 -16.30 11.39 -18.24
N ASN A 197 -15.86 10.50 -17.34
CA ASN A 197 -14.64 9.71 -17.45
C ASN A 197 -13.37 10.55 -17.77
N ILE A 198 -13.27 11.81 -17.30
CA ILE A 198 -12.26 12.81 -17.73
C ILE A 198 -10.79 12.37 -17.60
N SER A 199 -10.58 11.39 -16.76
CA SER A 199 -9.31 10.86 -16.30
C SER A 199 -9.10 9.39 -16.73
N GLY A 200 -10.17 8.71 -17.12
CA GLY A 200 -10.21 7.28 -17.41
C GLY A 200 -10.03 6.90 -18.87
N LYS A 201 -10.45 5.67 -19.19
CA LYS A 201 -10.41 5.07 -20.52
C LYS A 201 -11.05 5.95 -21.58
N LYS A 202 -10.33 6.10 -22.69
CA LYS A 202 -10.87 6.60 -23.95
C LYS A 202 -11.65 5.48 -24.64
N TYR A 203 -12.95 5.48 -24.41
CA TYR A 203 -13.91 4.70 -25.16
C TYR A 203 -14.27 5.36 -26.50
N GLU A 204 -14.73 4.54 -27.45
CA GLU A 204 -15.27 5.00 -28.73
C GLU A 204 -16.64 5.70 -28.58
N ARG A 205 -17.41 5.29 -27.57
CA ARG A 205 -18.66 5.94 -27.14
C ARG A 205 -18.42 6.77 -25.88
N PHE A 206 -19.33 7.71 -25.60
CA PHE A 206 -19.33 8.44 -24.34
C PHE A 206 -19.41 7.48 -23.14
N ALA A 207 -18.65 7.77 -22.07
CA ALA A 207 -18.53 6.93 -20.89
C ALA A 207 -18.94 7.71 -19.64
N CYS A 208 -19.92 7.17 -18.93
CA CYS A 208 -20.48 7.68 -17.68
C CYS A 208 -20.75 6.52 -16.73
N HIS A 209 -20.67 6.75 -15.43
CA HIS A 209 -20.99 5.74 -14.41
C HIS A 209 -22.50 5.61 -14.17
N TYR A 210 -23.26 6.67 -14.47
CA TYR A 210 -24.72 6.74 -14.35
C TYR A 210 -25.46 6.38 -15.66
N ASP A 211 -24.82 5.64 -16.57
CA ASP A 211 -25.45 5.10 -17.77
C ASP A 211 -25.28 3.58 -17.82
N PRO A 212 -26.35 2.79 -17.61
CA PRO A 212 -26.33 1.33 -17.76
C PRO A 212 -25.95 0.83 -19.17
N ASN A 213 -25.91 1.69 -20.19
CA ASN A 213 -25.46 1.38 -21.56
C ASN A 213 -24.07 1.95 -21.88
N SER A 214 -23.42 2.56 -20.90
CA SER A 214 -22.04 3.04 -20.96
C SER A 214 -21.12 1.91 -21.42
N PRO A 215 -20.13 2.19 -22.27
CA PRO A 215 -19.18 1.18 -22.76
C PRO A 215 -18.32 0.56 -21.65
N ILE A 216 -18.38 1.10 -20.42
CA ILE A 216 -17.83 0.49 -19.21
C ILE A 216 -18.54 -0.85 -18.90
N TYR A 217 -19.87 -0.94 -18.99
CA TYR A 217 -20.63 -2.04 -18.39
C TYR A 217 -21.08 -3.12 -19.39
N SER A 218 -21.11 -4.38 -18.93
CA SER A 218 -21.65 -5.49 -19.71
C SER A 218 -23.17 -5.60 -19.55
N ASN A 219 -23.84 -6.28 -20.50
CA ASN A 219 -25.28 -6.53 -20.44
C ASN A 219 -25.76 -7.26 -19.16
N ARG A 220 -24.87 -7.96 -18.44
CA ARG A 220 -25.21 -8.67 -17.19
C ARG A 220 -25.24 -7.76 -15.96
N GLU A 221 -24.56 -6.61 -16.00
CA GLU A 221 -24.40 -5.71 -14.84
C GLU A 221 -25.46 -4.60 -14.83
N LYS A 222 -26.14 -4.34 -15.95
CA LYS A 222 -27.06 -3.20 -16.15
C LYS A 222 -28.09 -3.02 -15.03
N LEU A 223 -28.70 -4.11 -14.55
CA LEU A 223 -29.67 -4.08 -13.46
C LEU A 223 -29.05 -3.51 -12.17
N GLN A 224 -27.79 -3.83 -11.89
CA GLN A 224 -27.07 -3.32 -10.71
C GLN A 224 -26.70 -1.84 -10.89
N ILE A 225 -26.43 -1.38 -12.12
CA ILE A 225 -26.26 0.06 -12.43
C ILE A 225 -27.56 0.82 -12.13
N TYR A 226 -28.71 0.36 -12.64
CA TYR A 226 -30.02 0.97 -12.32
C TYR A 226 -30.31 1.03 -10.81
N ILE A 227 -29.91 0.00 -10.04
CA ILE A 227 -30.05 -0.02 -8.57
C ILE A 227 -29.13 1.02 -7.90
N SER A 228 -27.90 1.21 -8.39
CA SER A 228 -27.01 2.28 -7.95
C SER A 228 -27.57 3.67 -8.22
N ASP A 229 -28.06 3.89 -9.43
CA ASP A 229 -28.58 5.19 -9.87
C ASP A 229 -29.81 5.55 -9.04
N ALA A 230 -30.71 4.59 -8.80
CA ALA A 230 -31.85 4.75 -7.89
C ALA A 230 -31.41 5.11 -6.45
N GLY A 231 -30.32 4.50 -5.95
CA GLY A 231 -29.74 4.82 -4.64
C GLY A 231 -29.22 6.26 -4.55
N VAL A 232 -28.44 6.71 -5.54
CA VAL A 232 -27.91 8.08 -5.59
C VAL A 232 -29.02 9.11 -5.82
N ILE A 233 -30.04 8.78 -6.64
CA ILE A 233 -31.23 9.62 -6.82
C ILE A 233 -32.01 9.75 -5.51
N ALA A 234 -32.21 8.66 -4.76
CA ALA A 234 -32.88 8.69 -3.46
C ALA A 234 -32.13 9.55 -2.44
N ALA A 235 -30.80 9.39 -2.34
CA ALA A 235 -29.96 10.24 -1.49
C ALA A 235 -30.01 11.72 -1.91
N THR A 236 -29.92 12.00 -3.22
CA THR A 236 -30.03 13.36 -3.76
C THR A 236 -31.41 13.97 -3.48
N TYR A 237 -32.49 13.19 -3.54
CA TYR A 237 -33.84 13.63 -3.18
C TYR A 237 -33.95 13.98 -1.68
N VAL A 238 -33.35 13.18 -0.79
CA VAL A 238 -33.27 13.50 0.66
C VAL A 238 -32.51 14.82 0.87
N LEU A 239 -31.37 15.02 0.21
CA LEU A 239 -30.60 16.27 0.29
C LEU A 239 -31.37 17.47 -0.26
N TYR A 240 -32.14 17.30 -1.34
CA TYR A 240 -33.05 18.33 -1.85
C TYR A 240 -34.15 18.68 -0.83
N ARG A 241 -34.79 17.69 -0.20
CA ARG A 241 -35.80 17.91 0.84
C ARG A 241 -35.23 18.60 2.09
N LEU A 242 -33.98 18.32 2.43
CA LEU A 242 -33.23 19.05 3.47
C LEU A 242 -32.91 20.48 3.03
N ALA A 243 -32.46 20.72 1.80
CA ALA A 243 -32.18 22.06 1.29
C ALA A 243 -33.43 22.95 1.22
N MET A 244 -34.59 22.36 0.92
CA MET A 244 -35.89 23.04 0.93
C MET A 244 -36.45 23.33 2.34
N THR A 245 -35.85 22.78 3.40
CA THR A 245 -36.35 22.94 4.79
C THR A 245 -35.36 23.64 5.73
N GLN A 246 -34.07 23.40 5.58
CA GLN A 246 -32.98 24.03 6.37
C GLN A 246 -32.20 25.09 5.57
N GLY A 247 -32.48 25.23 4.27
CA GLY A 247 -31.74 26.09 3.35
C GLY A 247 -30.50 25.43 2.76
N LEU A 248 -30.14 25.83 1.53
CA LEU A 248 -29.00 25.27 0.80
C LEU A 248 -27.67 25.45 1.54
N THR A 249 -27.44 26.61 2.17
CA THR A 249 -26.21 26.90 2.93
C THR A 249 -26.02 25.93 4.10
N TRP A 250 -27.09 25.53 4.78
CA TRP A 250 -27.02 24.55 5.88
C TRP A 250 -26.61 23.18 5.34
N VAL A 251 -27.22 22.71 4.25
CA VAL A 251 -26.86 21.41 3.63
C VAL A 251 -25.41 21.43 3.11
N LEU A 252 -24.96 22.55 2.55
CA LEU A 252 -23.56 22.71 2.13
C LEU A 252 -22.60 22.66 3.33
N CYS A 253 -22.88 23.37 4.42
CA CYS A 253 -22.00 23.38 5.60
C CYS A 253 -22.03 22.07 6.41
N ILE A 254 -23.17 21.38 6.51
CA ILE A 254 -23.31 20.14 7.30
C ILE A 254 -22.91 18.89 6.51
N TYR A 255 -23.20 18.84 5.21
CA TYR A 255 -22.99 17.65 4.39
C TYR A 255 -22.10 17.91 3.16
N GLY A 256 -22.31 19.01 2.45
CA GLY A 256 -21.61 19.31 1.20
C GLY A 256 -20.09 19.45 1.33
N VAL A 257 -19.60 20.27 2.27
CA VAL A 257 -18.14 20.45 2.47
C VAL A 257 -17.48 19.20 3.07
N PRO A 258 -18.06 18.49 4.06
CA PRO A 258 -17.58 17.17 4.45
C PRO A 258 -17.54 16.17 3.29
N LEU A 259 -18.55 16.12 2.41
CA LEU A 259 -18.54 15.27 1.21
C LEU A 259 -17.47 15.71 0.19
N LEU A 260 -17.19 17.01 0.04
CA LEU A 260 -16.06 17.48 -0.76
C LEU A 260 -14.71 17.06 -0.16
N ILE A 261 -14.63 16.88 1.16
CA ILE A 261 -13.46 16.31 1.83
C ILE A 261 -13.41 14.79 1.67
N VAL A 262 -14.53 14.07 1.71
CA VAL A 262 -14.59 12.64 1.34
C VAL A 262 -14.14 12.45 -0.11
N ASN A 263 -14.71 13.19 -1.06
CA ASN A 263 -14.28 13.21 -2.46
C ASN A 263 -12.81 13.60 -2.58
N GLY A 264 -12.37 14.60 -1.81
CA GLY A 264 -10.98 15.01 -1.70
C GLY A 264 -10.08 13.90 -1.19
N PHE A 265 -10.52 13.06 -0.27
CA PHE A 265 -9.79 11.89 0.22
C PHE A 265 -9.93 10.67 -0.70
N ILE A 266 -11.04 10.45 -1.41
CA ILE A 266 -11.13 9.40 -2.44
C ILE A 266 -10.18 9.75 -3.57
N VAL A 267 -10.20 11.01 -4.04
CA VAL A 267 -9.23 11.50 -5.03
C VAL A 267 -7.85 11.55 -4.41
N LEU A 268 -7.61 11.92 -3.16
CA LEU A 268 -6.25 11.92 -2.60
C LEU A 268 -5.74 10.50 -2.37
N ILE A 269 -6.57 9.54 -1.96
CA ILE A 269 -6.21 8.13 -1.84
C ILE A 269 -5.99 7.61 -3.26
N THR A 270 -6.94 7.69 -4.17
CA THR A 270 -6.78 7.19 -5.56
C THR A 270 -5.76 8.00 -6.36
N LEU A 271 -5.43 9.24 -6.01
CA LEU A 271 -4.33 10.01 -6.64
C LEU A 271 -3.03 9.63 -5.99
N MET A 272 -2.87 9.83 -4.69
CA MET A 272 -1.62 9.54 -3.99
C MET A 272 -1.29 8.06 -4.04
N HIS A 273 -2.28 7.19 -4.20
CA HIS A 273 -2.15 5.94 -4.91
C HIS A 273 -1.77 6.21 -6.38
N HIS A 274 -2.66 6.46 -7.36
CA HIS A 274 -2.38 6.23 -8.80
C HIS A 274 -1.52 7.24 -9.57
N THR A 275 -0.39 7.74 -9.04
CA THR A 275 0.27 8.94 -9.62
C THR A 275 1.82 9.13 -9.48
N HIS A 276 2.72 8.21 -9.93
CA HIS A 276 4.20 8.47 -9.95
C HIS A 276 4.94 8.41 -11.33
N ALA A 277 6.26 8.67 -11.33
CA ALA A 277 7.13 8.71 -12.51
C ALA A 277 8.00 7.46 -12.69
N SER A 278 8.43 6.80 -11.61
CA SER A 278 9.22 5.56 -11.69
C SER A 278 8.40 4.28 -11.65
N LEU A 279 7.08 4.35 -11.41
CA LEU A 279 6.23 3.29 -11.94
C LEU A 279 6.29 3.37 -13.48
N PRO A 280 6.77 2.30 -14.12
CA PRO A 280 6.98 2.24 -15.56
C PRO A 280 5.66 2.31 -16.30
N HIS A 281 5.68 2.62 -17.59
CA HIS A 281 4.47 2.76 -18.37
C HIS A 281 4.68 2.03 -19.70
N TYR A 282 3.92 0.94 -19.94
CA TYR A 282 4.07 -0.07 -20.99
C TYR A 282 2.74 -0.73 -21.45
N ASP A 283 2.63 -0.91 -22.77
CA ASP A 283 1.40 -0.95 -23.55
C ASP A 283 0.81 -2.36 -23.80
N SER A 284 -0.06 -2.46 -24.81
CA SER A 284 -0.64 -3.72 -25.28
C SER A 284 0.33 -4.80 -25.79
N SER A 285 1.61 -4.49 -25.97
CA SER A 285 2.64 -5.48 -26.25
C SER A 285 3.27 -6.09 -24.99
N GLU A 286 3.20 -5.40 -23.84
CA GLU A 286 3.81 -5.85 -22.58
C GLU A 286 2.73 -6.28 -21.52
N TRP A 287 1.44 -6.08 -21.81
CA TRP A 287 0.12 -6.57 -21.27
C TRP A 287 -0.01 -7.77 -20.22
N ASP A 288 -0.97 -7.73 -19.23
CA ASP A 288 -1.53 -8.69 -18.14
C ASP A 288 -1.01 -8.43 -16.67
N TYR A 289 -1.98 -8.15 -15.73
CA TYR A 289 -2.19 -8.45 -14.30
C TYR A 289 -0.94 -8.35 -13.46
N LEU A 290 -0.01 -9.25 -13.76
CA LEU A 290 1.30 -9.41 -13.18
C LEU A 290 1.89 -8.05 -12.98
N ARG A 291 2.03 -7.35 -14.08
CA ARG A 291 3.08 -6.37 -14.14
C ARG A 291 2.72 -5.02 -13.59
N GLY A 292 1.47 -4.82 -13.19
CA GLY A 292 1.09 -3.55 -12.59
C GLY A 292 -0.05 -3.61 -11.61
N ALA A 293 -0.43 -4.79 -11.17
CA ALA A 293 -1.27 -4.86 -10.00
C ALA A 293 -0.60 -4.29 -8.71
N LEU A 294 0.74 -4.15 -8.70
CA LEU A 294 1.58 -3.53 -7.62
C LEU A 294 1.98 -2.19 -8.23
N ALA A 295 1.28 -1.61 -9.21
CA ALA A 295 1.63 -0.29 -9.71
C ALA A 295 1.80 0.72 -8.55
N THR A 296 1.43 0.43 -7.28
CA THR A 296 1.84 1.04 -6.00
C THR A 296 2.98 0.32 -5.32
N VAL A 297 3.85 1.14 -4.78
CA VAL A 297 4.22 1.06 -3.37
C VAL A 297 3.26 1.98 -2.59
N ASP A 298 2.89 1.86 -1.32
CA ASP A 298 1.49 2.15 -0.91
C ASP A 298 1.30 3.30 0.10
N ARG A 299 0.79 3.14 1.37
CA ARG A 299 0.35 4.22 2.36
C ARG A 299 0.39 3.92 3.92
N ASP A 300 1.37 4.36 4.76
CA ASP A 300 1.40 4.19 6.28
C ASP A 300 1.00 5.48 7.01
N TYR A 301 -0.27 5.63 7.41
CA TYR A 301 -0.77 6.96 7.77
C TYR A 301 -0.04 7.66 8.98
N GLY A 302 0.72 6.94 9.78
CA GLY A 302 1.88 7.45 10.51
C GLY A 302 1.50 7.97 11.88
N ILE A 303 1.57 9.29 12.09
CA ILE A 303 0.95 9.88 13.29
C ILE A 303 -0.58 9.68 13.25
N LEU A 304 -1.16 9.59 12.05
CA LEU A 304 -2.41 8.86 11.85
C LEU A 304 -2.21 7.33 12.00
N ASN A 305 -2.04 6.82 13.22
CA ASN A 305 -2.41 5.43 13.50
C ASN A 305 -3.19 5.25 14.83
N LYS A 306 -3.85 6.36 15.21
CA LYS A 306 -5.25 6.38 15.67
C LYS A 306 -5.98 7.43 14.84
N ASP A 307 -6.35 7.02 13.65
CA ASP A 307 -5.75 7.60 12.44
C ASP A 307 -6.20 9.03 12.18
N LEU A 308 -7.49 9.17 11.94
CA LEU A 308 -8.17 10.42 11.62
C LEU A 308 -7.84 11.56 12.59
N MET A 309 -7.75 11.26 13.89
CA MET A 309 -7.58 12.31 14.90
C MET A 309 -6.27 13.07 14.72
N LEU A 310 -5.21 12.40 14.23
CA LEU A 310 -3.87 12.97 14.21
C LEU A 310 -3.46 13.62 12.89
N VAL A 311 -4.12 13.37 11.75
CA VAL A 311 -4.13 14.38 10.66
C VAL A 311 -5.22 15.41 10.85
N SER A 312 -6.35 15.12 11.49
CA SER A 312 -7.27 16.20 11.84
C SER A 312 -6.54 17.23 12.69
N VAL A 313 -5.74 16.78 13.68
CA VAL A 313 -4.85 17.66 14.45
C VAL A 313 -3.65 18.18 13.64
N SER A 314 -2.87 17.37 12.91
CA SER A 314 -1.69 17.88 12.18
C SER A 314 -2.04 18.75 10.95
N TYR A 315 -3.15 18.50 10.26
CA TYR A 315 -3.67 19.36 9.19
C TYR A 315 -4.33 20.61 9.77
N TYR A 316 -5.03 20.55 10.91
CA TYR A 316 -5.53 21.75 11.60
C TYR A 316 -4.40 22.62 12.16
N ILE A 317 -3.35 22.02 12.71
CA ILE A 317 -2.11 22.72 13.09
C ILE A 317 -1.42 23.28 11.85
N ALA A 318 -1.36 22.56 10.73
CA ALA A 318 -0.84 23.11 9.49
C ALA A 318 -1.68 24.31 9.01
N SER A 319 -2.99 24.13 8.77
CA SER A 319 -3.87 25.17 8.22
C SER A 319 -3.98 26.41 9.11
N THR A 320 -3.87 26.25 10.43
CA THR A 320 -3.98 27.37 11.38
C THR A 320 -2.64 28.11 11.58
N TYR A 321 -1.49 27.46 11.43
CA TYR A 321 -0.17 28.05 11.71
C TYR A 321 0.73 28.28 10.47
N PHE A 322 0.36 27.82 9.26
CA PHE A 322 1.19 27.97 8.04
C PHE A 322 1.44 29.42 7.60
N HIS A 323 0.65 30.38 8.09
CA HIS A 323 0.87 31.81 7.82
C HIS A 323 1.96 32.43 8.73
N ILE A 324 2.53 31.68 9.67
CA ILE A 324 3.35 32.22 10.77
C ILE A 324 4.77 31.61 10.83
N LEU A 325 5.04 30.47 10.17
CA LEU A 325 6.38 29.84 10.17
C LEU A 325 7.00 29.58 8.77
N PRO A 326 8.34 29.58 8.63
CA PRO A 326 9.02 29.44 7.32
C PRO A 326 8.83 28.07 6.65
N SER A 327 8.50 28.09 5.36
CA SER A 327 8.00 26.94 4.59
C SER A 327 9.01 25.83 4.25
N MET A 328 10.26 25.90 4.73
CA MET A 328 11.29 24.91 4.39
C MET A 328 11.24 23.63 5.23
N LEU A 329 10.81 23.68 6.49
CA LEU A 329 10.75 22.50 7.37
C LEU A 329 9.48 21.65 7.14
N ALA A 330 8.41 22.28 6.64
CA ALA A 330 7.15 21.59 6.40
C ALA A 330 7.20 20.57 5.25
N TRP A 331 8.05 20.77 4.24
CA TRP A 331 8.19 19.82 3.13
C TRP A 331 8.86 18.50 3.54
N PRO A 332 9.99 18.46 4.25
CA PRO A 332 10.54 17.20 4.79
C PRO A 332 9.60 16.50 5.78
N ILE A 333 8.87 17.25 6.62
CA ILE A 333 7.86 16.65 7.51
C ILE A 333 6.72 16.08 6.68
N TYR A 334 6.21 16.80 5.67
CA TYR A 334 5.24 16.26 4.73
C TYR A 334 5.81 15.05 3.98
N TRP A 335 7.08 15.01 3.59
CA TRP A 335 7.64 13.86 2.87
C TRP A 335 7.89 12.67 3.75
N ILE A 336 8.33 12.85 5.00
CA ILE A 336 8.55 11.74 5.93
C ILE A 336 7.22 11.27 6.49
N VAL A 337 6.36 12.16 6.98
CA VAL A 337 5.00 11.77 7.40
C VAL A 337 4.29 11.18 6.20
N VAL A 338 4.25 11.81 5.02
CA VAL A 338 3.52 11.27 3.86
C VAL A 338 4.24 10.12 3.16
N GLY A 339 5.54 9.90 3.35
CA GLY A 339 6.32 8.77 2.83
C GLY A 339 6.28 7.55 3.76
N CYS A 340 6.18 7.79 5.06
CA CYS A 340 5.56 6.85 5.99
C CYS A 340 4.13 6.59 5.50
N VAL A 341 3.30 7.63 5.29
CA VAL A 341 1.99 7.57 4.58
C VAL A 341 2.14 7.11 3.15
N CYS A 342 3.28 6.53 2.75
CA CYS A 342 3.45 5.72 1.57
C CYS A 342 3.77 4.20 1.80
N THR A 343 3.76 3.57 2.99
CA THR A 343 4.13 2.11 3.11
C THR A 343 3.13 1.16 3.78
N GLY A 344 2.18 1.61 4.59
CA GLY A 344 1.31 0.77 5.43
C GLY A 344 0.30 -0.06 4.65
N ILE A 345 -0.42 0.61 3.75
CA ILE A 345 -1.25 -0.04 2.74
C ILE A 345 -0.43 -1.05 1.90
N TRP A 346 0.92 -0.99 1.89
CA TRP A 346 1.79 -1.95 1.16
C TRP A 346 1.59 -3.31 1.72
N PHE A 347 1.35 -3.36 3.03
CA PHE A 347 1.07 -4.53 3.80
C PHE A 347 -0.42 -4.90 3.72
N ILE A 348 -1.38 -3.96 3.61
CA ILE A 348 -2.78 -4.29 3.22
C ILE A 348 -2.83 -5.00 1.87
N ALA A 349 -2.12 -4.46 0.90
CA ALA A 349 -2.23 -4.91 -0.46
C ALA A 349 -1.29 -6.10 -0.69
N HIS A 350 -0.14 -6.20 -0.02
CA HIS A 350 0.66 -7.43 0.12
C HIS A 350 -0.14 -8.56 0.74
N ASP A 351 -0.92 -8.29 1.79
CA ASP A 351 -1.84 -9.25 2.41
C ASP A 351 -2.86 -9.75 1.39
N CYS A 352 -3.35 -8.86 0.52
CA CYS A 352 -4.15 -9.27 -0.63
C CYS A 352 -3.37 -10.18 -1.59
N SER A 353 -2.06 -9.97 -1.76
CA SER A 353 -1.23 -10.87 -2.58
C SER A 353 -1.25 -12.30 -2.06
N HIS A 354 -1.45 -12.49 -0.77
CA HIS A 354 -1.51 -13.78 -0.09
C HIS A 354 -2.93 -14.27 0.20
N ASN A 355 -3.95 -13.49 -0.19
CA ASN A 355 -5.36 -13.70 0.12
C ASN A 355 -5.69 -13.63 1.63
N ALA A 356 -4.88 -12.92 2.43
CA ALA A 356 -5.16 -12.72 3.86
C ALA A 356 -6.31 -11.73 4.09
N PHE A 357 -6.37 -10.66 3.29
CA PHE A 357 -7.32 -9.56 3.45
C PHE A 357 -8.80 -10.00 3.31
N SER A 358 -9.17 -10.67 2.21
CA SER A 358 -10.50 -11.25 1.96
C SER A 358 -10.43 -12.76 1.66
N LYS A 359 -11.54 -13.50 1.76
CA LYS A 359 -11.59 -14.94 1.40
C LYS A 359 -11.71 -15.18 -0.11
N TYR A 360 -12.11 -14.17 -0.87
CA TYR A 360 -12.32 -14.29 -2.30
C TYR A 360 -11.06 -13.87 -3.05
N LYS A 361 -10.46 -14.81 -3.80
CA LYS A 361 -9.28 -14.51 -4.63
C LYS A 361 -9.52 -13.23 -5.44
N TRP A 362 -10.59 -13.16 -6.24
CA TRP A 362 -10.88 -12.01 -7.11
C TRP A 362 -10.88 -10.67 -6.38
N ILE A 363 -11.25 -10.63 -5.09
CA ILE A 363 -11.22 -9.40 -4.28
C ILE A 363 -9.83 -9.00 -3.86
N ASN A 364 -9.05 -9.95 -3.37
CA ASN A 364 -7.71 -9.63 -2.94
C ASN A 364 -6.89 -9.22 -4.16
N ASP A 365 -6.97 -10.05 -5.19
CA ASP A 365 -6.57 -9.77 -6.55
C ASP A 365 -6.96 -8.35 -6.96
N THR A 366 -8.22 -7.99 -6.76
CA THR A 366 -8.78 -6.65 -6.97
C THR A 366 -8.15 -5.59 -6.07
N ILE A 367 -8.38 -5.55 -4.75
CA ILE A 367 -7.80 -4.60 -3.78
C ILE A 367 -6.30 -4.38 -4.02
N GLY A 368 -5.56 -5.47 -4.20
CA GLY A 368 -4.17 -5.43 -4.64
C GLY A 368 -4.04 -4.63 -5.92
N PHE A 369 -4.76 -4.99 -6.97
CA PHE A 369 -4.88 -4.18 -8.17
C PHE A 369 -5.42 -2.69 -8.04
N ILE A 370 -5.49 -2.03 -6.86
CA ILE A 370 -5.64 -0.54 -6.68
C ILE A 370 -4.88 -0.01 -5.48
N LEU A 371 -5.11 -0.59 -4.30
CA LEU A 371 -4.35 -0.28 -3.09
C LEU A 371 -2.92 -0.73 -3.26
N HIS A 372 -2.70 -1.78 -4.05
CA HIS A 372 -1.43 -2.07 -4.68
C HIS A 372 -1.26 -1.47 -6.13
N SER A 373 -2.15 -0.78 -6.89
CA SER A 373 -1.90 -0.42 -8.35
C SER A 373 -1.73 1.03 -8.84
N ALA A 374 -0.76 1.76 -8.32
CA ALA A 374 -0.82 3.19 -8.37
C ALA A 374 0.49 4.02 -8.20
N LEU A 375 1.37 3.77 -7.20
CA LEU A 375 2.73 4.36 -7.04
C LEU A 375 4.03 3.79 -7.73
N LEU A 376 4.53 2.53 -7.64
CA LEU A 376 5.85 2.14 -8.25
C LEU A 376 5.98 0.85 -9.12
N THR A 377 5.20 -0.18 -8.88
CA THR A 377 5.75 -1.55 -8.71
C THR A 377 4.98 -2.55 -9.63
N PRO A 378 5.12 -3.89 -9.56
CA PRO A 378 4.28 -4.85 -10.34
C PRO A 378 3.69 -6.07 -9.55
N TYR A 379 2.37 -6.24 -9.29
CA TYR A 379 1.81 -7.15 -8.22
C TYR A 379 1.42 -8.51 -8.61
N PHE A 380 0.70 -8.90 -9.67
CA PHE A 380 0.69 -10.33 -9.85
C PHE A 380 2.14 -10.78 -10.16
N SER A 381 3.00 -9.87 -10.65
CA SER A 381 4.38 -10.05 -11.08
C SER A 381 5.22 -10.40 -9.87
N TRP A 382 5.12 -9.54 -8.87
CA TRP A 382 5.68 -9.68 -7.54
C TRP A 382 4.89 -10.75 -6.80
N LYS A 383 3.59 -10.69 -6.56
CA LYS A 383 2.77 -11.79 -6.00
C LYS A 383 3.05 -13.14 -6.64
N TYR A 384 3.50 -13.28 -7.87
CA TYR A 384 3.93 -14.56 -8.45
C TYR A 384 5.46 -14.75 -8.38
N SER A 385 6.30 -13.71 -8.35
CA SER A 385 7.75 -13.75 -8.04
C SER A 385 8.06 -13.74 -6.53
N HIS A 386 7.57 -12.79 -5.73
CA HIS A 386 7.29 -12.87 -4.29
C HIS A 386 6.56 -14.15 -3.85
N ARG A 387 5.52 -14.71 -4.52
CA ARG A 387 5.03 -16.07 -4.14
C ARG A 387 6.05 -17.16 -4.48
N ARG A 388 6.83 -17.04 -5.57
CA ARG A 388 7.96 -17.97 -5.84
C ARG A 388 9.03 -17.83 -4.76
N HIS A 389 9.39 -16.62 -4.33
CA HIS A 389 10.25 -16.32 -3.18
C HIS A 389 9.67 -16.89 -1.88
N HIS A 390 8.38 -16.75 -1.57
CA HIS A 390 7.72 -17.44 -0.45
C HIS A 390 7.69 -18.97 -0.61
N SER A 391 7.78 -19.48 -1.84
CA SER A 391 7.90 -20.92 -2.12
C SER A 391 9.35 -21.40 -2.06
N ASN A 392 10.33 -20.50 -2.16
CA ASN A 392 11.74 -20.80 -2.42
C ASN A 392 12.70 -20.00 -1.48
N THR A 393 12.22 -19.50 -0.34
CA THR A 393 12.90 -18.40 0.40
C THR A 393 14.31 -18.81 0.80
N ASN A 394 15.29 -17.93 0.57
CA ASN A 394 16.72 -18.17 0.82
C ASN A 394 17.36 -19.33 0.02
N SER A 395 16.71 -19.81 -1.06
CA SER A 395 17.34 -20.68 -2.06
C SER A 395 18.24 -19.86 -3.00
N LEU A 396 19.50 -20.29 -3.16
CA LEU A 396 20.46 -19.63 -4.05
C LEU A 396 20.18 -19.86 -5.55
N GLU A 397 19.38 -20.85 -5.91
CA GLU A 397 19.01 -21.17 -7.29
C GLU A 397 17.57 -20.81 -7.67
N TYR A 398 16.67 -20.63 -6.68
CA TYR A 398 15.21 -20.52 -6.92
C TYR A 398 14.49 -19.36 -6.21
N ASP A 399 15.11 -18.64 -5.25
CA ASP A 399 14.52 -17.39 -4.75
C ASP A 399 14.52 -16.33 -5.88
N GLU A 400 13.54 -15.43 -5.90
CA GLU A 400 13.35 -14.41 -6.95
C GLU A 400 13.72 -12.99 -6.50
N ASN A 401 13.57 -12.65 -5.22
CA ASN A 401 13.55 -11.26 -4.74
C ASN A 401 14.95 -10.67 -4.48
N HIS A 402 15.77 -11.35 -3.67
CA HIS A 402 17.10 -10.85 -3.29
C HIS A 402 18.08 -12.01 -3.13
N VAL A 403 18.60 -12.51 -4.26
CA VAL A 403 19.53 -13.66 -4.24
C VAL A 403 20.96 -13.14 -4.02
N PRO A 404 21.62 -13.42 -2.89
CA PRO A 404 22.98 -12.97 -2.69
C PRO A 404 23.95 -13.71 -3.60
N LYS A 405 25.02 -13.01 -3.98
CA LYS A 405 26.07 -13.58 -4.83
C LYS A 405 27.03 -14.40 -3.98
N VAL A 406 27.32 -15.61 -4.44
CA VAL A 406 28.52 -16.34 -4.00
C VAL A 406 29.76 -15.53 -4.42
N LYS A 407 30.77 -15.45 -3.56
CA LYS A 407 31.98 -14.61 -3.76
C LYS A 407 32.64 -14.73 -5.14
N THR A 408 32.67 -15.93 -5.72
CA THR A 408 33.22 -16.22 -7.06
C THR A 408 32.42 -15.59 -8.21
N LYS A 409 31.17 -15.18 -7.99
CA LYS A 409 30.30 -14.47 -8.95
C LYS A 409 30.33 -12.94 -8.78
N LEU A 410 31.17 -12.40 -7.88
CA LEU A 410 31.36 -10.96 -7.73
C LEU A 410 32.20 -10.41 -8.88
N ARG A 411 31.85 -9.22 -9.38
CA ARG A 411 32.59 -8.56 -10.46
C ARG A 411 33.72 -7.73 -9.89
N TRP A 412 34.83 -7.60 -10.61
CA TRP A 412 36.03 -6.89 -10.15
C TRP A 412 35.74 -5.47 -9.64
N TYR A 413 34.84 -4.75 -10.32
CA TYR A 413 34.45 -3.38 -9.96
C TYR A 413 33.61 -3.28 -8.67
N THR A 414 33.10 -4.39 -8.12
CA THR A 414 32.43 -4.38 -6.81
C THR A 414 33.35 -3.88 -5.71
N LYS A 415 34.66 -4.17 -5.78
CA LYS A 415 35.65 -3.66 -4.82
C LYS A 415 35.75 -2.12 -4.80
N LEU A 416 35.46 -1.44 -5.91
CA LEU A 416 35.61 0.02 -6.05
C LEU A 416 34.61 0.81 -5.19
N TYR A 417 33.39 0.31 -5.02
CA TYR A 417 32.39 0.92 -4.15
C TYR A 417 32.31 0.27 -2.77
N VAL A 418 32.64 -1.02 -2.63
CA VAL A 418 32.66 -1.71 -1.33
C VAL A 418 33.76 -1.19 -0.40
N ASN A 419 34.96 -0.88 -0.91
CA ASN A 419 36.08 -0.43 -0.07
C ASN A 419 36.08 1.10 0.16
N ASN A 420 35.02 1.80 -0.23
CA ASN A 420 34.90 3.25 -0.14
C ASN A 420 33.59 3.63 0.59
N PRO A 421 33.61 4.27 1.77
CA PRO A 421 32.39 4.64 2.50
C PRO A 421 31.43 5.54 1.70
N LEU A 422 31.94 6.45 0.86
CA LEU A 422 31.12 7.27 -0.03
C LEU A 422 30.54 6.44 -1.19
N GLY A 423 31.30 5.45 -1.67
CA GLY A 423 30.83 4.45 -2.64
C GLY A 423 29.69 3.59 -2.07
N ARG A 424 29.83 3.09 -0.84
CA ARG A 424 28.76 2.38 -0.12
C ARG A 424 27.52 3.26 0.05
N LEU A 425 27.68 4.50 0.54
CA LEU A 425 26.56 5.43 0.73
C LEU A 425 25.84 5.75 -0.60
N PHE A 426 26.58 5.91 -1.70
CA PHE A 426 26.01 6.11 -3.02
C PHE A 426 25.22 4.89 -3.49
N ILE A 427 25.76 3.67 -3.38
CA ILE A 427 25.04 2.45 -3.80
C ILE A 427 23.85 2.16 -2.85
N LEU A 428 23.93 2.48 -1.55
CA LEU A 428 22.80 2.38 -0.63
C LEU A 428 21.67 3.34 -1.03
N ALA A 429 21.99 4.62 -1.27
CA ALA A 429 21.02 5.61 -1.72
C ALA A 429 20.40 5.25 -3.08
N PHE A 430 21.21 4.75 -4.03
CA PHE A 430 20.77 4.21 -5.32
C PHE A 430 19.81 3.03 -5.13
N THR A 431 20.16 2.08 -4.25
CA THR A 431 19.37 0.86 -3.99
C THR A 431 18.03 1.20 -3.35
N LEU A 432 18.01 2.08 -2.34
CA LEU A 432 16.78 2.52 -1.67
C LEU A 432 15.89 3.39 -2.58
N THR A 433 16.44 4.20 -3.49
CA THR A 433 15.60 5.10 -4.34
C THR A 433 15.16 4.45 -5.65
N ILE A 434 16.08 3.82 -6.37
CA ILE A 434 15.86 3.28 -7.73
C ILE A 434 16.20 1.80 -7.89
N GLY A 435 16.67 1.11 -6.83
CA GLY A 435 16.84 -0.34 -6.84
C GLY A 435 15.53 -1.08 -7.11
N LEU A 436 14.43 -0.67 -6.47
CA LEU A 436 13.11 -1.27 -6.67
C LEU A 436 12.60 -1.12 -8.14
N PRO A 437 12.60 0.08 -8.76
CA PRO A 437 12.36 0.24 -10.21
C PRO A 437 13.24 -0.63 -11.12
N LEU A 438 14.51 -0.84 -10.75
CA LEU A 438 15.48 -1.61 -11.56
C LEU A 438 15.38 -3.12 -11.36
N TYR A 439 14.93 -3.58 -10.17
CA TYR A 439 14.53 -4.97 -9.94
C TYR A 439 13.39 -5.33 -10.89
N TYR A 440 12.44 -4.41 -11.08
CA TYR A 440 11.38 -4.66 -12.02
C TYR A 440 11.77 -4.43 -13.48
N ALA A 441 12.52 -3.37 -13.80
CA ALA A 441 12.92 -3.11 -15.18
C ALA A 441 13.80 -4.21 -15.78
N ILE A 442 14.80 -4.69 -15.03
CA ILE A 442 15.90 -5.50 -15.55
C ILE A 442 16.38 -6.58 -14.55
N ASN A 443 15.54 -6.99 -13.60
CA ASN A 443 15.84 -7.98 -12.56
C ASN A 443 17.09 -7.68 -11.71
N VAL A 444 17.40 -6.40 -11.44
CA VAL A 444 18.54 -6.04 -10.58
C VAL A 444 18.35 -6.65 -9.17
N THR A 445 19.40 -7.29 -8.64
CA THR A 445 19.40 -8.09 -7.39
C THR A 445 18.48 -9.32 -7.33
N GLY A 446 17.59 -9.49 -8.31
CA GLY A 446 16.82 -10.71 -8.48
C GLY A 446 17.64 -11.87 -9.05
N ARG A 447 16.97 -13.00 -9.19
CA ARG A 447 17.51 -14.25 -9.74
C ARG A 447 18.15 -14.08 -11.13
N PRO A 448 19.31 -14.71 -11.42
CA PRO A 448 19.84 -14.77 -12.78
C PRO A 448 19.08 -15.79 -13.64
N TYR A 449 18.84 -15.44 -14.90
CA TYR A 449 18.18 -16.28 -15.90
C TYR A 449 18.90 -16.18 -17.25
N ASP A 450 18.73 -17.18 -18.12
CA ASP A 450 19.38 -17.27 -19.44
C ASP A 450 18.77 -16.36 -20.52
N ARG A 451 17.78 -15.52 -20.16
CA ARG A 451 17.03 -14.65 -21.08
C ARG A 451 16.78 -13.28 -20.46
N PHE A 452 16.42 -12.29 -21.29
CA PHE A 452 16.02 -10.98 -20.78
C PHE A 452 14.89 -11.13 -19.76
N THR A 453 15.16 -10.66 -18.54
CA THR A 453 14.29 -10.86 -17.39
C THR A 453 13.89 -9.52 -16.84
N SER A 454 12.59 -9.39 -16.66
CA SER A 454 11.94 -8.18 -16.23
C SER A 454 10.63 -8.55 -15.56
N HIS A 455 10.17 -7.72 -14.64
CA HIS A 455 8.79 -7.75 -14.17
C HIS A 455 7.85 -6.99 -15.12
N TYR A 456 8.35 -6.55 -16.29
CA TYR A 456 7.68 -5.74 -17.31
C TYR A 456 7.47 -6.47 -18.67
N TYR A 457 8.34 -7.43 -19.04
CA TYR A 457 8.24 -8.16 -20.34
C TYR A 457 7.46 -9.50 -20.25
N PRO A 458 6.25 -9.68 -20.81
CA PRO A 458 5.39 -10.89 -20.65
C PRO A 458 6.05 -12.25 -20.72
N TYR A 459 6.92 -12.46 -21.70
CA TYR A 459 7.59 -13.74 -21.91
C TYR A 459 8.87 -13.89 -21.05
N SER A 460 9.03 -13.04 -20.02
CA SER A 460 10.09 -13.12 -19.01
C SER A 460 10.06 -14.49 -18.31
N PRO A 461 11.23 -15.13 -18.12
CA PRO A 461 11.33 -16.52 -17.68
C PRO A 461 10.88 -16.76 -16.22
N ILE A 462 10.52 -15.71 -15.49
CA ILE A 462 9.85 -15.84 -14.19
C ILE A 462 8.46 -16.50 -14.37
N TYR A 463 7.78 -16.38 -15.52
CA TYR A 463 6.34 -16.62 -15.64
C TYR A 463 5.89 -17.68 -16.66
N ASN A 464 4.78 -18.34 -16.34
CA ASN A 464 4.19 -19.47 -17.06
C ASN A 464 3.09 -19.02 -18.05
N ASP A 465 2.74 -19.84 -19.05
CA ASP A 465 1.76 -19.45 -20.10
C ASP A 465 0.35 -19.12 -19.57
N ARG A 466 -0.08 -19.77 -18.47
CA ARG A 466 -1.37 -19.45 -17.81
C ARG A 466 -1.33 -18.17 -17.01
N GLU A 467 -0.13 -17.76 -16.61
CA GLU A 467 0.15 -16.45 -16.07
C GLU A 467 0.25 -15.42 -17.22
N ARG A 468 0.11 -15.82 -18.51
CA ARG A 468 0.11 -15.01 -19.75
C ARG A 468 -1.26 -14.79 -20.44
N LEU A 469 -2.38 -14.87 -19.72
CA LEU A 469 -3.38 -13.78 -19.75
C LEU A 469 -3.46 -13.21 -18.35
N LEU A 470 -2.28 -13.11 -17.75
CA LEU A 470 -2.13 -12.50 -16.48
C LEU A 470 -0.84 -11.70 -16.43
N ILE A 471 0.04 -11.29 -17.36
CA ILE A 471 0.56 -11.36 -18.76
C ILE A 471 -0.10 -11.57 -20.16
N TYR A 472 -1.29 -11.06 -20.53
CA TYR A 472 -1.60 -10.43 -21.86
C TYR A 472 -2.86 -9.46 -22.00
N ILE A 473 -3.15 -8.53 -21.07
CA ILE A 473 -4.21 -7.44 -21.15
C ILE A 473 -4.03 -6.19 -20.23
N SER A 474 -3.22 -6.29 -19.16
CA SER A 474 -2.92 -5.41 -18.00
C SER A 474 -1.47 -5.35 -17.38
N ASP A 475 -0.44 -5.00 -18.16
CA ASP A 475 0.86 -4.41 -17.72
C ASP A 475 0.88 -2.90 -18.00
N VAL A 476 0.05 -2.46 -18.92
CA VAL A 476 -1.38 -2.12 -18.68
C VAL A 476 -2.00 -2.28 -17.24
N GLY A 477 -1.23 -2.65 -16.22
CA GLY A 477 -1.45 -2.61 -14.79
C GLY A 477 -0.83 -1.33 -14.18
N VAL A 478 0.22 -0.82 -14.83
CA VAL A 478 0.98 0.37 -14.41
C VAL A 478 0.75 1.57 -15.32
N ILE A 479 0.74 1.40 -16.65
CA ILE A 479 0.56 2.47 -17.65
C ILE A 479 -0.81 3.19 -17.63
N ALA A 480 -1.34 3.65 -16.51
CA ALA A 480 -2.50 4.54 -16.48
C ALA A 480 -1.99 5.83 -15.93
N THR A 481 -1.83 5.77 -14.62
CA THR A 481 -1.14 6.66 -13.74
C THR A 481 -0.52 7.88 -14.42
N ILE A 482 0.40 7.82 -15.39
CA ILE A 482 0.97 8.92 -16.20
C ILE A 482 0.07 9.36 -17.40
N TYR A 483 -1.25 9.51 -17.22
CA TYR A 483 -1.94 10.79 -17.53
C TYR A 483 -2.69 11.35 -16.36
N VAL A 484 -2.67 10.75 -15.19
CA VAL A 484 -2.92 11.54 -13.99
C VAL A 484 -1.64 12.10 -13.41
N LEU A 485 -0.49 11.44 -13.47
CA LEU A 485 0.82 11.97 -13.17
C LEU A 485 1.31 12.86 -14.28
N TYR A 486 1.01 12.56 -15.54
CA TYR A 486 1.26 13.49 -16.63
C TYR A 486 0.18 14.56 -16.69
N ARG A 487 -1.14 14.32 -16.80
CA ARG A 487 -2.10 15.46 -16.85
C ARG A 487 -2.01 16.25 -15.56
N VAL A 488 -1.76 15.70 -14.38
CA VAL A 488 -1.47 16.52 -13.19
C VAL A 488 -0.06 17.14 -13.28
N ALA A 489 1.04 16.51 -13.73
CA ALA A 489 2.34 17.19 -14.01
C ALA A 489 2.30 18.26 -15.12
N LEU A 490 1.12 18.53 -15.65
CA LEU A 490 0.90 19.39 -16.80
C LEU A 490 -0.21 20.42 -16.56
N THR A 491 -1.32 20.04 -15.91
CA THR A 491 -2.35 20.98 -15.43
C THR A 491 -1.93 21.55 -14.06
N LYS A 492 -1.32 20.75 -13.17
CA LYS A 492 -0.57 21.22 -11.99
C LYS A 492 0.85 21.59 -12.41
N GLY A 493 1.67 20.64 -12.85
CA GLY A 493 3.09 20.87 -13.19
C GLY A 493 4.06 19.91 -12.50
N LEU A 494 5.12 19.53 -13.19
CA LEU A 494 6.07 18.46 -12.82
C LEU A 494 6.67 18.56 -11.42
N THR A 495 7.28 19.67 -11.01
CA THR A 495 7.88 19.77 -9.66
C THR A 495 6.87 19.58 -8.53
N TRP A 496 5.60 19.96 -8.69
CA TRP A 496 4.59 19.69 -7.65
C TRP A 496 4.19 18.22 -7.62
N VAL A 497 4.16 17.60 -8.80
CA VAL A 497 4.02 16.15 -8.93
C VAL A 497 5.17 15.46 -8.17
N ILE A 498 6.40 15.97 -8.31
CA ILE A 498 7.57 15.48 -7.58
C ILE A 498 7.48 15.79 -6.08
N CYS A 499 6.95 16.95 -5.66
CA CYS A 499 6.92 17.33 -4.25
C CYS A 499 5.75 16.72 -3.46
N ILE A 500 4.51 16.69 -3.97
CA ILE A 500 3.42 16.03 -3.24
C ILE A 500 3.52 14.52 -3.36
N TYR A 501 4.04 14.00 -4.47
CA TYR A 501 4.07 12.57 -4.68
C TYR A 501 5.48 12.01 -4.78
N GLY A 502 6.29 12.55 -5.69
CA GLY A 502 7.55 11.92 -6.05
C GLY A 502 8.50 11.62 -4.91
N VAL A 503 8.70 12.57 -3.99
CA VAL A 503 9.54 12.34 -2.81
C VAL A 503 8.89 11.34 -1.82
N PRO A 504 7.59 11.45 -1.45
CA PRO A 504 6.91 10.42 -0.68
C PRO A 504 7.01 9.00 -1.26
N LEU A 505 6.99 8.83 -2.59
CA LEU A 505 7.24 7.50 -3.18
C LEU A 505 8.67 7.02 -2.97
N LEU A 506 9.68 7.87 -3.20
CA LEU A 506 11.07 7.43 -3.08
C LEU A 506 11.37 6.95 -1.65
N ILE A 507 10.58 7.40 -0.68
CA ILE A 507 10.58 6.92 0.70
C ILE A 507 9.95 5.52 0.85
N VAL A 508 8.94 5.12 0.06
CA VAL A 508 8.52 3.70 0.05
C VAL A 508 9.47 2.80 -0.66
N ASN A 509 10.07 3.23 -1.77
CA ASN A 509 11.11 2.44 -2.41
C ASN A 509 12.20 2.17 -1.37
N GLY A 510 12.50 3.21 -0.58
CA GLY A 510 13.23 3.11 0.68
C GLY A 510 12.67 2.01 1.56
N PHE A 511 11.48 2.17 2.14
CA PHE A 511 10.94 1.23 3.13
C PHE A 511 10.73 -0.20 2.63
N VAL A 512 10.31 -0.45 1.40
CA VAL A 512 10.09 -1.79 0.83
C VAL A 512 11.41 -2.49 0.51
N VAL A 513 12.38 -1.78 -0.10
CA VAL A 513 13.74 -2.32 -0.27
C VAL A 513 14.40 -2.51 1.08
N LEU A 514 14.17 -1.60 2.03
CA LEU A 514 14.72 -1.66 3.38
C LEU A 514 14.14 -2.79 4.21
N ILE A 515 12.83 -3.08 4.09
CA ILE A 515 12.19 -4.22 4.74
C ILE A 515 12.70 -5.51 4.08
N THR A 516 12.75 -5.58 2.75
CA THR A 516 13.34 -6.74 2.05
C THR A 516 14.79 -6.98 2.47
N LEU A 517 15.64 -5.94 2.47
CA LEU A 517 17.02 -6.00 2.94
C LEU A 517 17.09 -6.44 4.40
N LEU A 518 16.45 -5.72 5.31
CA LEU A 518 16.64 -5.97 6.75
C LEU A 518 16.07 -7.31 7.21
N HIS A 519 14.99 -7.84 6.61
CA HIS A 519 14.36 -9.08 7.08
C HIS A 519 14.92 -10.35 6.40
N HIS A 520 15.68 -10.22 5.29
CA HIS A 520 16.33 -11.34 4.58
C HIS A 520 17.88 -11.29 4.58
N THR A 521 18.47 -10.10 4.72
CA THR A 521 19.92 -9.90 4.73
C THR A 521 20.42 -9.65 6.15
N HIS A 522 21.11 -10.64 6.72
CA HIS A 522 21.75 -10.54 8.03
C HIS A 522 22.88 -11.59 8.17
N PRO A 523 24.00 -11.32 8.87
CA PRO A 523 25.10 -12.30 9.05
C PRO A 523 24.68 -13.61 9.75
N SER A 524 23.53 -13.60 10.41
CA SER A 524 22.98 -14.70 11.20
C SER A 524 21.89 -15.50 10.50
N LEU A 525 21.53 -15.15 9.25
CA LEU A 525 20.56 -15.89 8.44
C LEU A 525 21.27 -16.80 7.43
N PRO A 526 20.95 -18.10 7.37
CA PRO A 526 21.52 -19.03 6.41
C PRO A 526 20.90 -18.84 5.02
N HIS A 527 21.66 -19.17 3.99
CA HIS A 527 21.18 -19.38 2.63
C HIS A 527 21.57 -20.79 2.18
N TYR A 528 20.76 -21.39 1.32
CA TYR A 528 20.88 -22.81 0.98
C TYR A 528 21.01 -23.01 -0.52
N ASP A 529 21.93 -23.88 -0.95
CA ASP A 529 21.84 -24.50 -2.28
C ASP A 529 20.85 -25.67 -2.28
N SER A 530 20.49 -26.13 -3.48
CA SER A 530 19.50 -27.18 -3.74
C SER A 530 19.82 -28.56 -3.14
N SER A 531 20.98 -28.77 -2.53
CA SER A 531 21.27 -29.98 -1.75
C SER A 531 20.75 -29.92 -0.30
N GLU A 532 20.58 -28.71 0.26
CA GLU A 532 20.17 -28.50 1.65
C GLU A 532 18.82 -27.77 1.77
N TRP A 533 18.40 -27.02 0.75
CA TRP A 533 17.17 -26.23 0.83
C TRP A 533 15.92 -27.09 1.04
N ASP A 534 15.12 -26.75 2.05
CA ASP A 534 13.71 -27.14 2.13
C ASP A 534 12.86 -25.93 2.55
N TRP A 535 11.56 -25.99 2.23
CA TRP A 535 10.66 -24.85 2.40
C TRP A 535 10.60 -24.31 3.83
N LEU A 536 10.66 -25.18 4.85
CA LEU A 536 10.55 -24.75 6.25
C LEU A 536 11.85 -24.09 6.74
N ARG A 537 13.02 -24.64 6.39
CA ARG A 537 14.32 -23.97 6.61
C ARG A 537 14.38 -22.61 5.90
N GLY A 538 13.89 -22.55 4.65
CA GLY A 538 13.84 -21.34 3.85
C GLY A 538 12.99 -20.22 4.48
N ALA A 539 11.75 -20.55 4.86
CA ALA A 539 10.80 -19.61 5.47
C ALA A 539 11.25 -19.09 6.85
N LEU A 540 11.87 -19.95 7.67
CA LEU A 540 12.40 -19.59 8.99
C LEU A 540 13.67 -18.73 8.93
N ALA A 541 14.39 -18.72 7.80
CA ALA A 541 15.58 -17.90 7.61
C ALA A 541 15.24 -16.42 7.31
N THR A 542 14.38 -15.83 8.14
CA THR A 542 14.04 -14.38 8.14
C THR A 542 14.14 -13.82 9.56
N VAL A 543 14.17 -12.49 9.72
CA VAL A 543 14.33 -11.83 11.04
C VAL A 543 13.30 -10.72 11.27
N ASP A 544 12.53 -10.82 12.35
CA ASP A 544 11.59 -9.77 12.81
C ASP A 544 12.34 -8.60 13.45
N ARG A 545 11.77 -7.39 13.39
CA ARG A 545 12.44 -6.13 13.77
C ARG A 545 11.49 -5.08 14.31
N ASP A 546 11.98 -4.33 15.30
CA ASP A 546 11.27 -3.18 15.84
C ASP A 546 11.67 -1.87 15.14
N TYR A 547 10.72 -1.31 14.38
CA TYR A 547 10.74 0.03 13.80
C TYR A 547 9.95 1.04 14.67
N GLY A 548 9.48 0.62 15.86
CA GLY A 548 8.81 1.44 16.85
C GLY A 548 7.36 1.76 16.47
N VAL A 549 7.04 3.05 16.34
CA VAL A 549 5.69 3.49 15.94
C VAL A 549 5.31 2.92 14.57
N LEU A 550 6.28 2.82 13.65
CA LEU A 550 6.06 2.38 12.27
C LEU A 550 5.56 0.93 12.18
N ASN A 551 5.85 0.05 13.16
CA ASN A 551 5.36 -1.34 13.15
C ASN A 551 3.85 -1.37 12.91
N LYS A 552 3.08 -0.70 13.76
CA LYS A 552 1.60 -0.68 13.72
C LYS A 552 1.07 -0.21 12.36
N VAL A 553 1.76 0.76 11.78
CA VAL A 553 1.34 1.42 10.55
C VAL A 553 1.75 0.64 9.31
N PHE A 554 2.90 -0.02 9.33
CA PHE A 554 3.26 -1.13 8.44
C PHE A 554 2.46 -2.42 8.76
N HIS A 555 1.34 -2.29 9.50
CA HIS A 555 0.43 -3.35 9.93
C HIS A 555 1.11 -4.54 10.62
N ASN A 556 2.20 -4.25 11.34
CA ASN A 556 3.05 -5.17 12.10
C ASN A 556 3.84 -6.13 11.20
N ILE A 557 4.02 -5.86 9.90
CA ILE A 557 4.83 -6.73 9.04
C ILE A 557 6.27 -6.86 9.56
N THR A 558 6.84 -5.76 10.10
CA THR A 558 8.25 -5.73 10.51
C THR A 558 8.49 -6.58 11.74
N ASP A 559 7.55 -6.62 12.69
CA ASP A 559 7.60 -7.44 13.91
C ASP A 559 6.75 -8.72 13.82
N THR A 560 6.38 -9.15 12.60
CA THR A 560 5.74 -10.45 12.31
C THR A 560 6.17 -11.10 10.98
N HIS A 561 7.26 -10.66 10.35
CA HIS A 561 7.75 -11.14 9.05
C HIS A 561 8.04 -12.65 9.03
N VAL A 562 8.54 -13.22 10.14
CA VAL A 562 8.75 -14.67 10.28
C VAL A 562 7.42 -15.43 10.29
N LEU A 563 6.35 -14.88 10.90
CA LEU A 563 5.00 -15.47 10.77
C LEU A 563 4.52 -15.36 9.33
N HIS A 564 4.75 -14.19 8.72
CA HIS A 564 4.33 -13.92 7.36
C HIS A 564 4.91 -14.94 6.36
N HIS A 565 6.18 -15.34 6.49
CA HIS A 565 6.76 -16.41 5.66
C HIS A 565 6.19 -17.82 5.94
N LEU A 566 5.69 -18.09 7.15
CA LEU A 566 5.10 -19.38 7.50
C LEU A 566 3.60 -19.49 7.14
N PHE A 567 2.86 -18.38 7.29
CA PHE A 567 1.40 -18.31 7.16
C PHE A 567 0.96 -16.95 6.59
N SER A 568 1.43 -16.61 5.37
CA SER A 568 1.15 -15.33 4.71
C SER A 568 -0.34 -15.01 4.51
N ASN A 569 -1.22 -15.99 4.69
CA ASN A 569 -2.68 -15.85 4.60
C ASN A 569 -3.37 -15.48 5.93
N ILE A 570 -2.65 -15.29 7.04
CA ILE A 570 -3.19 -14.73 8.28
C ILE A 570 -3.32 -13.20 8.13
N PRO A 571 -4.49 -12.58 8.39
CA PRO A 571 -4.63 -11.13 8.32
C PRO A 571 -3.71 -10.42 9.33
N HIS A 572 -3.11 -9.30 8.95
CA HIS A 572 -2.24 -8.49 9.82
C HIS A 572 -2.81 -8.19 11.22
N TYR A 573 -4.14 -8.01 11.34
CA TYR A 573 -4.81 -7.74 12.63
C TYR A 573 -4.85 -8.96 13.58
N HIS A 574 -4.51 -10.16 13.10
CA HIS A 574 -4.21 -11.35 13.91
C HIS A 574 -2.73 -11.76 13.88
N ALA A 575 -1.89 -11.17 13.01
CA ALA A 575 -0.48 -11.56 12.90
C ALA A 575 0.27 -11.43 14.25
N MET A 576 0.10 -10.32 14.96
CA MET A 576 0.73 -10.09 16.27
C MET A 576 0.19 -11.00 17.40
N GLU A 577 -0.94 -11.68 17.18
CA GLU A 577 -1.48 -12.73 18.07
C GLU A 577 -0.85 -14.08 17.72
N ALA A 578 -0.87 -14.46 16.44
CA ALA A 578 -0.28 -15.68 15.92
C ALA A 578 1.25 -15.76 16.13
N THR A 579 1.99 -14.67 15.94
CA THR A 579 3.45 -14.59 16.22
C THR A 579 3.75 -14.93 17.67
N LYS A 580 2.96 -14.42 18.62
CA LYS A 580 3.13 -14.71 20.07
C LYS A 580 2.81 -16.16 20.40
N ALA A 581 1.85 -16.75 19.70
CA ALA A 581 1.47 -18.15 19.88
C ALA A 581 2.52 -19.13 19.31
N MET A 582 3.15 -18.80 18.16
CA MET A 582 4.17 -19.66 17.57
C MET A 582 5.57 -19.50 18.16
N ARG A 583 5.97 -18.30 18.62
CA ARG A 583 7.35 -17.99 19.07
C ARG A 583 7.91 -19.01 20.09
N PRO A 584 7.14 -19.49 21.10
CA PRO A 584 7.63 -20.50 22.05
C PRO A 584 7.94 -21.86 21.43
N LEU A 585 7.26 -22.25 20.35
CA LEU A 585 7.51 -23.51 19.63
C LEU A 585 8.72 -23.40 18.70
N LEU A 586 8.88 -22.24 18.04
CA LEU A 586 10.01 -21.99 17.13
C LEU A 586 11.35 -21.90 17.86
N GLY A 587 11.37 -21.36 19.09
CA GLY A 587 12.57 -21.29 19.92
C GLY A 587 13.72 -20.57 19.22
N GLU A 588 14.88 -21.22 19.14
CA GLU A 588 16.09 -20.68 18.51
C GLU A 588 15.98 -20.48 16.99
N TYR A 589 15.00 -21.11 16.33
CA TYR A 589 14.72 -20.89 14.90
C TYR A 589 14.00 -19.57 14.62
N TYR A 590 13.40 -18.93 15.64
CA TYR A 590 12.80 -17.62 15.50
C TYR A 590 13.82 -16.52 15.79
N GLN A 591 14.00 -15.59 14.84
CA GLN A 591 14.92 -14.45 14.97
C GLN A 591 14.17 -13.15 15.13
N PHE A 592 14.63 -12.33 16.08
CA PHE A 592 14.20 -10.95 16.26
C PHE A 592 15.40 -10.06 16.59
N ASP A 593 15.62 -9.00 15.81
CA ASP A 593 16.69 -8.02 16.02
C ASP A 593 16.12 -6.68 16.51
N GLY A 594 16.30 -6.42 17.81
CA GLY A 594 15.98 -5.14 18.45
C GLY A 594 16.99 -4.01 18.17
N THR A 595 17.97 -4.20 17.29
CA THR A 595 18.84 -3.12 16.81
C THR A 595 17.99 -2.07 16.07
N PRO A 596 17.99 -0.79 16.50
CA PRO A 596 17.18 0.23 15.84
C PRO A 596 17.43 0.27 14.33
N PHE A 597 16.37 0.18 13.53
CA PHE A 597 16.45 -0.13 12.09
C PHE A 597 17.47 0.73 11.33
N TYR A 598 17.57 2.03 11.65
CA TYR A 598 18.50 2.98 11.03
C TYR A 598 19.99 2.65 11.27
N LYS A 599 20.33 1.92 12.34
CA LYS A 599 21.67 1.34 12.57
C LYS A 599 21.84 0.01 11.84
N ALA A 600 20.79 -0.81 11.80
CA ALA A 600 20.79 -2.09 11.11
C ALA A 600 21.08 -1.92 9.61
N ILE A 601 20.58 -0.85 8.96
CA ILE A 601 20.86 -0.56 7.53
C ILE A 601 22.36 -0.59 7.24
N TRP A 602 23.19 0.02 8.09
CA TRP A 602 24.63 0.07 7.85
C TRP A 602 25.28 -1.32 8.01
N ARG A 603 24.96 -2.04 9.08
CA ARG A 603 25.49 -3.39 9.36
C ARG A 603 25.09 -4.41 8.29
N ASP A 604 23.84 -4.36 7.85
CA ASP A 604 23.27 -5.37 6.96
C ASP A 604 23.57 -5.06 5.49
N PHE A 605 23.78 -3.79 5.13
CA PHE A 605 24.33 -3.43 3.81
C PHE A 605 25.82 -3.79 3.62
N GLU A 606 26.53 -4.18 4.68
CA GLU A 606 27.86 -4.80 4.56
C GLU A 606 27.81 -6.28 4.15
N CYS A 607 26.64 -6.91 4.19
CA CYS A 607 26.43 -8.31 3.80
C CYS A 607 26.41 -8.45 2.27
N ILE A 608 27.57 -8.28 1.63
CA ILE A 608 27.68 -8.11 0.17
C ILE A 608 27.66 -9.43 -0.60
N TYR A 609 28.10 -10.52 0.04
CA TYR A 609 28.19 -11.84 -0.57
C TYR A 609 28.03 -12.94 0.48
N VAL A 610 27.75 -14.15 0.00
CA VAL A 610 27.70 -15.36 0.82
C VAL A 610 28.85 -16.33 0.48
N GLU A 611 29.31 -17.05 1.49
CA GLU A 611 30.29 -18.14 1.40
C GLU A 611 29.79 -19.37 2.16
N LYS A 612 30.20 -20.57 1.72
CA LYS A 612 30.05 -21.79 2.52
C LYS A 612 30.88 -21.66 3.79
N ASP A 613 30.42 -22.25 4.89
CA ASP A 613 31.24 -22.29 6.10
C ASP A 613 32.21 -23.47 6.04
N GLU A 614 33.51 -23.18 5.90
CA GLU A 614 34.58 -24.18 5.78
C GLU A 614 34.67 -25.11 7.01
N SER A 615 34.07 -24.70 8.13
CA SER A 615 33.98 -25.50 9.36
C SER A 615 32.77 -26.46 9.44
N SER A 616 31.84 -26.39 8.47
CA SER A 616 30.58 -27.14 8.50
C SER A 616 30.61 -28.43 7.66
N LEU A 617 29.92 -29.47 8.16
CA LEU A 617 29.66 -30.70 7.40
C LEU A 617 28.56 -30.51 6.33
N ASP A 618 27.65 -29.55 6.57
CA ASP A 618 26.48 -29.24 5.77
C ASP A 618 26.87 -28.53 4.47
N LYS A 619 27.34 -29.31 3.48
CA LYS A 619 27.98 -28.78 2.26
C LYS A 619 27.12 -27.81 1.46
N GLY A 620 25.81 -27.74 1.63
CA GLY A 620 24.92 -26.82 0.90
C GLY A 620 24.62 -25.48 1.58
N ILE A 621 25.18 -25.19 2.77
CA ILE A 621 24.80 -24.02 3.57
C ILE A 621 25.82 -22.88 3.43
N PHE A 622 25.30 -21.67 3.23
CA PHE A 622 26.06 -20.44 3.03
C PHE A 622 25.64 -19.36 4.02
N TRP A 623 26.56 -18.46 4.32
CA TRP A 623 26.35 -17.34 5.24
C TRP A 623 26.92 -16.05 4.67
N TYR A 624 26.27 -14.93 4.97
CA TYR A 624 26.79 -13.61 4.61
C TYR A 624 28.12 -13.30 5.32
N LYS A 625 28.99 -12.55 4.63
CA LYS A 625 30.29 -12.08 5.13
C LYS A 625 30.43 -10.58 4.89
N ASN A 626 30.94 -9.85 5.89
CA ASN A 626 31.04 -8.38 5.88
C ASN A 626 32.38 -7.84 5.35
N ASN A 627 33.39 -8.70 5.18
CA ASN A 627 34.76 -8.35 4.79
C ASN A 627 35.11 -8.89 3.40
N PHE A 628 36.04 -8.25 2.68
CA PHE A 628 36.32 -8.48 1.25
C PHE A 628 37.80 -8.75 0.95
#